data_AF-A0A5P9D1L5-F1
#
_entry.id   AF-A0A5P9D1L5-F1
#
_cell.length_a   1.000
_cell.length_b   1.000
_cell.length_c   1.000
_cell.angle_alpha   90.00
_cell.angle_beta   90.00
_cell.angle_gamma   90.00
#
_symmetry.space_group_name_H-M   'P 1'
#
loop_
_entity.id
_entity.type
_entity.pdbx_description
1 polymer ?
#
loop_
_entity_poly.entity_id
_entity_poly.type
_entity_poly.pdbx_seq_one_letter_code
_entity_poly.pdbx_strand_id
1 'polypeptide(L)'
;MSLMEQLKTTPKAAPTDYAELILEELNNYVFPNEIRALYAPEIWAEIEASVKAFKDASGRYNTKRLRRILINDNPILGERDATIRADQEIWAKVRKANPDVDWVVNRIRDMKPGRGRVSALLALRKLIDREPDKVERALNSLATDTQLADTDLTEWARISLQEIALQRGGNSAEVLANSASDRPVHYTPGQVFDVTMPLYFECRAITKIGQVEIETQISPLWFTEIFGDAMAMVNAATFQNELVLEKQVEGLHPDGSMHYEHFPFAGETSEISPSVHRHNYWASVRRPFYASGKVEDVSNNQPVYAGMPMTFFRLAHTFTHERYAVAGQPMPESVRGIFFGFGHTDPLNLIKKAGNLGVGDFQISPRINPHTNEEANTIFFGTFFGKLQGLKETGEIALNARSVHCDAKGRLDYNGDGSMAPDPIRPDDWAQGGSGS
;
A
#
# COMPACT_ATOMS: atom_id res chain seq x y z
N MET A 1 -29.30 -11.69 2.36
CA MET A 1 -29.01 -10.47 3.14
C MET A 1 -28.03 -9.65 2.35
N SER A 2 -28.34 -8.40 2.02
CA SER A 2 -27.37 -7.50 1.43
C SER A 2 -26.26 -7.16 2.44
N LEU A 3 -25.08 -6.77 1.97
CA LEU A 3 -23.96 -6.34 2.84
C LEU A 3 -24.38 -5.20 3.79
N MET A 4 -25.26 -4.31 3.32
CA MET A 4 -25.85 -3.24 4.13
C MET A 4 -26.76 -3.78 5.25
N GLU A 5 -27.45 -4.90 5.06
CA GLU A 5 -28.23 -5.54 6.13
C GLU A 5 -27.33 -6.25 7.15
N GLN A 6 -26.18 -6.78 6.73
CA GLN A 6 -25.18 -7.33 7.65
C GLN A 6 -24.52 -6.22 8.49
N LEU A 7 -24.15 -5.10 7.87
CA LEU A 7 -23.57 -3.93 8.56
C LEU A 7 -24.57 -3.22 9.51
N LYS A 8 -25.87 -3.25 9.19
CA LYS A 8 -26.92 -2.67 10.06
C LYS A 8 -27.21 -3.48 11.33
N THR A 9 -26.82 -4.75 11.37
CA THR A 9 -27.04 -5.62 12.55
C THR A 9 -25.85 -5.66 13.50
N THR A 10 -24.73 -5.05 13.13
CA THR A 10 -23.61 -4.82 14.04
C THR A 10 -24.01 -3.69 15.01
N PRO A 11 -23.91 -3.87 16.34
CA PRO A 11 -24.14 -2.77 17.29
C PRO A 11 -23.27 -1.59 16.87
N LYS A 12 -23.75 -0.34 16.99
CA LYS A 12 -22.99 0.90 16.70
C LYS A 12 -21.55 0.70 17.19
N ALA A 13 -20.67 0.33 16.27
CA ALA A 13 -19.32 -0.06 16.63
C ALA A 13 -18.66 1.20 17.19
N ALA A 14 -17.75 1.02 18.16
CA ALA A 14 -16.85 2.09 18.51
C ALA A 14 -16.18 2.64 17.22
N PRO A 15 -15.76 3.91 17.19
CA PRO A 15 -15.02 4.41 16.04
C PRO A 15 -13.86 3.44 15.76
N THR A 16 -13.73 3.01 14.50
CA THR A 16 -12.70 2.08 14.04
C THR A 16 -11.97 2.71 12.85
N ASP A 17 -10.64 2.62 12.78
CA ASP A 17 -9.87 3.14 11.66
C ASP A 17 -10.33 2.45 10.37
N TYR A 18 -10.31 3.17 9.25
CA TYR A 18 -10.88 2.65 8.00
C TYR A 18 -10.15 1.42 7.51
N ALA A 19 -8.84 1.37 7.76
CA ALA A 19 -8.08 0.18 7.46
C ALA A 19 -8.48 -1.00 8.35
N GLU A 20 -8.79 -0.77 9.64
CA GLU A 20 -9.28 -1.80 10.56
C GLU A 20 -10.67 -2.34 10.17
N LEU A 21 -11.55 -1.48 9.64
CA LEU A 21 -12.81 -1.94 9.03
C LEU A 21 -12.57 -2.85 7.83
N ILE A 22 -11.63 -2.48 6.95
CA ILE A 22 -11.25 -3.32 5.82
C ILE A 22 -10.63 -4.67 6.30
N LEU A 23 -9.89 -4.66 7.41
CA LEU A 23 -9.37 -5.88 8.04
C LEU A 23 -10.49 -6.79 8.54
N GLU A 24 -11.51 -6.23 9.18
CA GLU A 24 -12.70 -6.96 9.60
C GLU A 24 -13.47 -7.52 8.41
N GLU A 25 -13.59 -6.76 7.32
CA GLU A 25 -14.20 -7.23 6.07
C GLU A 25 -13.45 -8.44 5.50
N LEU A 26 -12.12 -8.39 5.43
CA LEU A 26 -11.32 -9.50 4.93
C LEU A 26 -11.45 -10.76 5.81
N ASN A 27 -11.54 -10.59 7.13
CA ASN A 27 -11.79 -11.71 8.05
C ASN A 27 -13.10 -12.44 7.74
N ASN A 28 -14.12 -11.69 7.28
CA ASN A 28 -15.43 -12.22 6.91
C ASN A 28 -15.59 -12.51 5.41
N TYR A 29 -14.62 -12.12 4.58
CA TYR A 29 -14.68 -12.27 3.14
C TYR A 29 -14.71 -13.75 2.74
N VAL A 30 -15.66 -14.07 1.86
CA VAL A 30 -15.84 -15.37 1.21
C VAL A 30 -15.68 -15.15 -0.27
N PHE A 31 -14.75 -15.87 -0.86
CA PHE A 31 -14.47 -15.79 -2.29
C PHE A 31 -15.67 -16.23 -3.14
N PRO A 32 -16.07 -15.44 -4.14
CA PRO A 32 -17.05 -15.87 -5.14
C PRO A 32 -16.53 -17.05 -5.98
N ASN A 33 -17.40 -17.97 -6.36
CA ASN A 33 -17.03 -19.14 -7.16
C ASN A 33 -16.61 -18.76 -8.59
N GLU A 34 -17.15 -17.65 -9.10
CA GLU A 34 -16.90 -17.11 -10.43
C GLU A 34 -15.45 -16.65 -10.58
N ILE A 35 -14.89 -16.04 -9.53
CA ILE A 35 -13.49 -15.58 -9.48
C ILE A 35 -12.54 -16.77 -9.46
N ARG A 36 -12.89 -17.85 -8.75
CA ARG A 36 -12.08 -19.07 -8.71
C ARG A 36 -11.82 -19.64 -10.11
N ALA A 37 -12.75 -19.49 -11.04
CA ALA A 37 -12.60 -19.98 -12.42
C ALA A 37 -11.62 -19.15 -13.26
N LEU A 38 -11.25 -17.95 -12.83
CA LEU A 38 -10.30 -17.08 -13.52
C LEU A 38 -8.83 -17.43 -13.24
N TYR A 39 -8.57 -18.26 -12.23
CA TYR A 39 -7.22 -18.61 -11.80
C TYR A 39 -6.93 -20.09 -11.99
N ALA A 40 -5.69 -20.41 -12.33
CA ALA A 40 -5.20 -21.78 -12.28
C ALA A 40 -5.37 -22.36 -10.85
N PRO A 41 -5.72 -23.65 -10.69
CA PRO A 41 -5.98 -24.24 -9.38
C PRO A 41 -4.89 -24.03 -8.33
N GLU A 42 -3.63 -24.04 -8.75
CA GLU A 42 -2.45 -23.79 -7.93
C GLU A 42 -2.35 -22.34 -7.44
N ILE A 43 -2.68 -21.37 -8.30
CA ILE A 43 -2.72 -19.95 -7.93
C ILE A 43 -3.87 -19.73 -6.93
N TRP A 44 -5.02 -20.36 -7.16
CA TRP A 44 -6.15 -20.28 -6.25
C TRP A 44 -5.83 -20.85 -4.87
N ALA A 45 -5.19 -22.02 -4.81
CA ALA A 45 -4.76 -22.62 -3.55
C ALA A 45 -3.80 -21.71 -2.77
N GLU A 46 -2.91 -21.02 -3.47
CA GLU A 46 -2.01 -20.03 -2.88
C GLU A 46 -2.75 -18.80 -2.35
N ILE A 47 -3.77 -18.31 -3.07
CA ILE A 47 -4.65 -17.22 -2.62
C ILE A 47 -5.40 -17.61 -1.33
N GLU A 48 -6.02 -18.79 -1.30
CA GLU A 48 -6.73 -19.30 -0.12
C GLU A 48 -5.79 -19.47 1.08
N ALA A 49 -4.59 -20.03 0.85
CA ALA A 49 -3.57 -20.18 1.87
C ALA A 49 -3.08 -18.82 2.39
N SER A 50 -2.93 -17.83 1.51
CA SER A 50 -2.56 -16.46 1.85
C SER A 50 -3.61 -15.82 2.76
N VAL A 51 -4.88 -15.83 2.36
CA VAL A 51 -5.97 -15.28 3.17
C VAL A 51 -6.08 -16.01 4.50
N LYS A 52 -5.95 -17.34 4.52
CA LYS A 52 -5.95 -18.08 5.79
C LYS A 52 -4.78 -17.68 6.69
N ALA A 53 -3.57 -17.61 6.17
CA ALA A 53 -2.40 -17.19 6.94
C ALA A 53 -2.54 -15.76 7.47
N PHE A 54 -3.16 -14.89 6.70
CA PHE A 54 -3.51 -13.54 7.14
C PHE A 54 -4.49 -13.54 8.31
N LYS A 55 -5.59 -14.31 8.21
CA LYS A 55 -6.56 -14.47 9.31
C LYS A 55 -5.89 -15.04 10.56
N ASP A 56 -4.98 -16.01 10.40
CA ASP A 56 -4.21 -16.58 11.50
C ASP A 56 -3.26 -15.56 12.13
N ALA A 57 -2.59 -14.72 11.32
CA ALA A 57 -1.70 -13.66 11.80
C ALA A 57 -2.49 -12.57 12.53
N SER A 58 -3.51 -11.99 11.89
CA SER A 58 -4.40 -10.94 12.45
C SER A 58 -5.17 -11.43 13.70
N GLY A 59 -5.68 -12.66 13.70
CA GLY A 59 -6.36 -13.25 14.85
C GLY A 59 -5.45 -13.46 16.07
N ARG A 60 -4.17 -13.80 15.86
CA ARG A 60 -3.17 -13.87 16.94
C ARG A 60 -2.90 -12.49 17.56
N TYR A 61 -2.92 -11.42 16.76
CA TYR A 61 -2.75 -10.05 17.25
C TYR A 61 -3.85 -9.63 18.22
N ASN A 62 -5.09 -10.05 17.99
CA ASN A 62 -6.22 -9.68 18.84
C ASN A 62 -6.32 -10.50 20.14
N THR A 63 -5.66 -11.67 20.23
CA THR A 63 -5.95 -12.62 21.33
C THR A 63 -4.74 -13.25 22.04
N LYS A 64 -3.53 -13.22 21.48
CA LYS A 64 -2.36 -13.89 22.07
C LYS A 64 -1.11 -13.01 22.04
N ARG A 65 -0.71 -12.52 23.21
CA ARG A 65 0.70 -12.11 23.47
C ARG A 65 1.59 -13.35 23.32
N LEU A 66 2.19 -13.52 22.15
CA LEU A 66 3.26 -14.48 21.92
C LEU A 66 4.44 -14.13 22.83
N ARG A 67 5.06 -15.15 23.45
CA ARG A 67 6.04 -14.97 24.53
C ARG A 67 7.44 -14.54 24.06
N ARG A 68 7.70 -14.37 22.75
CA ARG A 68 9.03 -14.00 22.19
C ARG A 68 8.95 -13.25 20.85
N ILE A 69 8.15 -12.18 20.78
CA ILE A 69 8.23 -11.23 19.65
C ILE A 69 9.20 -10.11 20.05
N LEU A 70 10.24 -9.92 19.26
CA LEU A 70 11.08 -8.72 19.31
C LEU A 70 10.48 -7.70 18.35
N ILE A 71 10.12 -6.51 18.86
CA ILE A 71 9.63 -5.41 18.03
C ILE A 71 10.80 -4.51 17.71
N ASN A 72 11.07 -4.31 16.42
CA ASN A 72 11.99 -3.30 15.94
C ASN A 72 11.20 -2.15 15.30
N ASP A 73 11.29 -0.99 15.94
CA ASP A 73 10.72 0.28 15.49
C ASP A 73 11.81 1.33 15.21
N ASN A 74 13.09 0.95 15.24
CA ASN A 74 14.21 1.87 15.11
C ASN A 74 14.98 1.61 13.80
N PRO A 75 14.66 2.33 12.71
CA PRO A 75 15.34 2.23 11.44
C PRO A 75 16.83 2.52 11.62
N ILE A 76 17.68 1.53 11.34
CA ILE A 76 19.12 1.76 11.10
C ILE A 76 19.25 2.30 9.68
N LEU A 77 18.97 3.59 9.56
CA LEU A 77 19.36 4.39 8.42
C LEU A 77 20.72 5.01 8.75
N GLY A 78 21.55 5.26 7.74
CA GLY A 78 22.76 6.07 7.92
C GLY A 78 22.45 7.47 8.48
N GLU A 79 23.41 8.39 8.47
CA GLU A 79 23.18 9.80 8.85
C GLU A 79 22.11 10.52 7.97
N ARG A 80 21.56 9.83 6.96
CA ARG A 80 20.91 10.40 5.79
C ARG A 80 19.42 10.72 5.86
N ASP A 81 18.65 10.37 6.90
CA ASP A 81 17.36 11.08 7.02
C ASP A 81 16.76 11.16 8.42
N ALA A 82 16.92 12.32 9.05
CA ALA A 82 16.20 12.70 10.26
C ALA A 82 14.68 12.69 10.04
N THR A 83 14.22 12.87 8.79
CA THR A 83 12.79 12.87 8.43
C THR A 83 12.18 11.48 8.58
N ILE A 84 12.85 10.43 8.10
CA ILE A 84 12.36 9.05 8.23
C ILE A 84 12.35 8.63 9.71
N ARG A 85 13.40 8.99 10.47
CA ARG A 85 13.42 8.72 11.92
C ARG A 85 12.28 9.43 12.67
N ALA A 86 12.01 10.70 12.33
CA ALA A 86 10.91 11.46 12.92
C ALA A 86 9.54 10.86 12.55
N ASP A 87 9.36 10.47 11.29
CA ASP A 87 8.15 9.78 10.81
C ASP A 87 7.93 8.47 11.60
N GLN A 88 8.96 7.64 11.69
CA GLN A 88 8.90 6.40 12.44
C GLN A 88 8.64 6.61 13.94
N GLU A 89 9.23 7.64 14.57
CA GLU A 89 8.96 7.98 15.98
C GLU A 89 7.47 8.27 16.21
N ILE A 90 6.83 8.99 15.28
CA ILE A 90 5.40 9.29 15.32
C ILE A 90 4.60 7.99 15.21
N TRP A 91 4.92 7.13 14.23
CA TRP A 91 4.24 5.84 14.04
C TRP A 91 4.40 4.89 15.24
N ALA A 92 5.57 4.86 15.87
CA ALA A 92 5.79 4.11 17.11
C ALA A 92 4.99 4.69 18.28
N LYS A 93 4.87 6.02 18.37
CA LYS A 93 4.08 6.70 19.42
C LYS A 93 2.59 6.40 19.30
N VAL A 94 2.01 6.47 18.08
CA VAL A 94 0.58 6.23 17.88
C VAL A 94 0.17 4.79 18.16
N ARG A 95 1.09 3.83 18.15
CA ARG A 95 0.80 2.42 18.49
C ARG A 95 0.81 2.13 19.99
N LYS A 96 1.28 3.05 20.83
CA LYS A 96 1.28 2.86 22.29
C LYS A 96 -0.15 2.78 22.83
N ALA A 97 -0.32 2.07 23.95
CA ALA A 97 -1.63 1.91 24.59
C ALA A 97 -2.29 3.26 24.94
N ASN A 98 -1.48 4.22 25.41
CA ASN A 98 -1.91 5.58 25.73
C ASN A 98 -1.18 6.58 24.80
N PRO A 99 -1.65 6.76 23.55
CA PRO A 99 -1.04 7.70 22.62
C PRO A 99 -1.31 9.14 23.06
N ASP A 100 -0.40 10.05 22.72
CA ASP A 100 -0.52 11.48 23.01
C ASP A 100 -0.90 12.22 21.72
N VAL A 101 -2.19 12.50 21.55
CA VAL A 101 -2.73 13.14 20.34
C VAL A 101 -2.13 14.53 20.15
N ASP A 102 -2.05 15.33 21.22
CA ASP A 102 -1.57 16.71 21.14
C ASP A 102 -0.09 16.75 20.73
N TRP A 103 0.71 15.82 21.24
CA TRP A 103 2.09 15.65 20.79
C TRP A 103 2.17 15.34 19.28
N VAL A 104 1.34 14.44 18.75
CA VAL A 104 1.33 14.13 17.30
C VAL A 104 0.92 15.36 16.48
N VAL A 105 -0.10 16.10 16.92
CA VAL A 105 -0.55 17.33 16.25
C VAL A 105 0.56 18.39 16.22
N ASN A 106 1.28 18.56 17.33
CA ASN A 106 2.42 19.48 17.39
C ASN A 106 3.53 19.04 16.42
N ARG A 107 3.85 17.73 16.37
CA ARG A 107 4.83 17.21 15.40
C ARG A 107 4.42 17.48 13.95
N ILE A 108 3.15 17.28 13.59
CA ILE A 108 2.63 17.61 12.25
C ILE A 108 2.89 19.09 11.92
N ARG A 109 2.64 19.99 12.87
CA ARG A 109 2.84 21.44 12.66
C ARG A 109 4.32 21.79 12.47
N ASP A 110 5.21 21.21 13.29
CA ASP A 110 6.65 21.47 13.22
C ASP A 110 7.29 20.94 11.92
N MET A 111 6.82 19.79 11.45
CA MET A 111 6.64 19.38 10.06
C MET A 111 7.68 19.68 8.96
N LYS A 112 7.79 20.89 8.41
CA LYS A 112 8.01 21.14 6.95
C LYS A 112 6.96 20.48 6.02
N PRO A 113 6.45 21.20 5.00
CA PRO A 113 5.55 20.62 4.00
C PRO A 113 6.17 19.43 3.25
N GLY A 114 5.37 18.40 2.98
CA GLY A 114 5.78 17.23 2.19
C GLY A 114 5.29 15.88 2.73
N ARG A 115 5.83 14.80 2.18
CA ARG A 115 5.39 13.40 2.46
C ARG A 115 5.44 13.03 3.94
N GLY A 116 6.46 13.47 4.68
CA GLY A 116 6.58 13.15 6.11
C GLY A 116 5.46 13.75 6.94
N ARG A 117 5.04 14.98 6.63
CA ARG A 117 3.95 15.64 7.33
C ARG A 117 2.60 14.98 7.04
N VAL A 118 2.38 14.58 5.79
CA VAL A 118 1.20 13.78 5.40
C VAL A 118 1.19 12.44 6.12
N SER A 119 2.34 11.75 6.16
CA SER A 119 2.49 10.49 6.90
C SER A 119 2.14 10.64 8.39
N ALA A 120 2.57 11.74 9.02
CA ALA A 120 2.20 12.05 10.40
C ALA A 120 0.69 12.32 10.58
N LEU A 121 0.02 12.94 9.60
CA LEU A 121 -1.45 13.06 9.60
C LEU A 121 -2.14 11.69 9.48
N LEU A 122 -1.62 10.79 8.63
CA LEU A 122 -2.12 9.42 8.54
C LEU A 122 -1.92 8.65 9.85
N ALA A 123 -0.80 8.89 10.57
CA ALA A 123 -0.58 8.35 11.90
C ALA A 123 -1.58 8.91 12.94
N LEU A 124 -1.86 10.22 12.92
CA LEU A 124 -2.89 10.85 13.77
C LEU A 124 -4.26 10.17 13.58
N ARG A 125 -4.61 9.85 12.33
CA ARG A 125 -5.88 9.19 12.02
C ARG A 125 -6.02 7.81 12.68
N LYS A 126 -4.94 7.04 12.85
CA LYS A 126 -4.94 5.76 13.58
C LYS A 126 -5.35 5.87 15.06
N LEU A 127 -5.51 7.10 15.56
CA LEU A 127 -5.97 7.37 16.93
C LEU A 127 -7.49 7.56 17.01
N ILE A 128 -8.23 7.55 15.89
CA ILE A 128 -9.66 7.86 15.85
C ILE A 128 -10.49 6.95 16.79
N ASP A 129 -10.05 5.71 16.97
CA ASP A 129 -10.75 4.68 17.77
C ASP A 129 -10.62 4.92 19.27
N ARG A 130 -9.51 5.57 19.63
CA ARG A 130 -9.11 5.79 21.02
C ARG A 130 -9.48 7.18 21.50
N GLU A 131 -9.37 8.18 20.63
CA GLU A 131 -9.51 9.59 20.96
C GLU A 131 -10.29 10.35 19.84
N PRO A 132 -11.52 9.92 19.50
CA PRO A 132 -12.24 10.39 18.32
C PRO A 132 -12.40 11.91 18.28
N ASP A 133 -12.85 12.52 19.38
CA ASP A 133 -13.12 13.95 19.46
C ASP A 133 -11.85 14.79 19.29
N LYS A 134 -10.70 14.32 19.81
CA LYS A 134 -9.43 15.05 19.68
C LYS A 134 -8.91 14.97 18.26
N VAL A 135 -8.97 13.78 17.65
CA VAL A 135 -8.53 13.56 16.26
C VAL A 135 -9.37 14.38 15.30
N GLU A 136 -10.70 14.37 15.42
CA GLU A 136 -11.57 15.15 14.55
C GLU A 136 -11.37 16.66 14.71
N ARG A 137 -11.21 17.15 15.94
CA ARG A 137 -10.86 18.57 16.14
C ARG A 137 -9.53 18.93 15.49
N ALA A 138 -8.53 18.07 15.61
CA ALA A 138 -7.23 18.27 14.99
C ALA A 138 -7.32 18.27 13.45
N LEU A 139 -8.01 17.29 12.86
CA LEU A 139 -8.22 17.22 11.41
C LEU A 139 -9.02 18.43 10.89
N ASN A 140 -10.09 18.85 11.58
CA ASN A 140 -10.83 20.06 11.23
C ASN A 140 -9.95 21.31 11.28
N SER A 141 -9.10 21.43 12.30
CA SER A 141 -8.12 22.51 12.38
C SER A 141 -7.19 22.49 11.16
N LEU A 142 -6.59 21.35 10.82
CA LEU A 142 -5.70 21.24 9.65
C LEU A 142 -6.41 21.47 8.30
N ALA A 143 -7.68 21.09 8.19
CA ALA A 143 -8.51 21.24 7.00
C ALA A 143 -8.97 22.69 6.71
N THR A 144 -8.96 23.54 7.73
CA THR A 144 -9.47 24.92 7.68
C THR A 144 -8.42 25.99 7.99
N ASP A 145 -7.22 25.58 8.41
CA ASP A 145 -6.13 26.50 8.73
C ASP A 145 -5.57 27.16 7.47
N THR A 146 -5.97 28.41 7.26
CA THR A 146 -5.53 29.24 6.13
C THR A 146 -4.10 29.75 6.27
N GLN A 147 -3.47 29.58 7.45
CA GLN A 147 -2.07 29.93 7.67
C GLN A 147 -1.13 28.79 7.27
N LEU A 148 -1.64 27.56 7.10
CA LEU A 148 -0.87 26.45 6.56
C LEU A 148 -0.68 26.66 5.05
N ALA A 149 0.52 27.05 4.64
CA ALA A 149 0.96 27.02 3.24
C ALA A 149 1.26 25.59 2.75
N ASP A 150 0.36 24.65 3.04
CA ASP A 150 0.50 23.21 2.76
C ASP A 150 -0.84 22.63 2.30
N THR A 151 -1.20 22.94 1.06
CA THR A 151 -2.47 22.51 0.45
C THR A 151 -2.62 20.99 0.45
N ASP A 152 -1.52 20.25 0.32
CA ASP A 152 -1.56 18.79 0.31
C ASP A 152 -2.06 18.24 1.64
N LEU A 153 -1.56 18.77 2.76
CA LEU A 153 -1.99 18.43 4.10
C LEU A 153 -3.47 18.77 4.34
N THR A 154 -3.90 19.97 3.92
CA THR A 154 -5.30 20.42 4.07
C THR A 154 -6.26 19.47 3.35
N GLU A 155 -5.94 19.06 2.13
CA GLU A 155 -6.74 18.09 1.38
C GLU A 155 -6.75 16.71 2.05
N TRP A 156 -5.60 16.20 2.50
CA TRP A 156 -5.53 14.94 3.24
C TRP A 156 -6.38 14.97 4.52
N ALA A 157 -6.42 16.11 5.22
CA ALA A 157 -7.27 16.31 6.38
C ALA A 157 -8.76 16.25 6.01
N ARG A 158 -9.17 16.92 4.92
CA ARG A 158 -10.55 16.89 4.40
C ARG A 158 -10.97 15.49 3.97
N ILE A 159 -10.14 14.80 3.20
CA ILE A 159 -10.37 13.41 2.80
C ILE A 159 -10.55 12.53 4.05
N SER A 160 -9.68 12.69 5.05
CA SER A 160 -9.78 11.91 6.30
C SER A 160 -11.10 12.16 7.02
N LEU A 161 -11.56 13.41 7.10
CA LEU A 161 -12.86 13.76 7.69
C LEU A 161 -14.04 13.18 6.91
N GLN A 162 -14.01 13.25 5.58
CA GLN A 162 -15.04 12.64 4.73
C GLN A 162 -15.13 11.14 4.96
N GLU A 163 -13.99 10.45 4.98
CA GLU A 163 -13.94 9.01 5.22
C GLU A 163 -14.46 8.64 6.61
N ILE A 164 -14.10 9.40 7.66
CA ILE A 164 -14.62 9.19 9.02
C ILE A 164 -16.15 9.39 9.04
N ALA A 165 -16.66 10.41 8.35
CA ALA A 165 -18.11 10.65 8.27
C ALA A 165 -18.84 9.48 7.59
N LEU A 166 -18.29 8.91 6.52
CA LEU A 166 -18.85 7.73 5.84
C LEU A 166 -18.89 6.50 6.76
N GLN A 167 -17.81 6.25 7.51
CA GLN A 167 -17.76 5.15 8.49
C GLN A 167 -18.84 5.28 9.57
N ARG A 168 -19.17 6.51 9.94
CA ARG A 168 -20.23 6.81 10.92
C ARG A 168 -21.64 6.73 10.34
N GLY A 169 -21.79 6.24 9.11
CA GLY A 169 -23.07 6.12 8.43
C GLY A 169 -23.54 7.42 7.77
N GLY A 170 -22.63 8.37 7.55
CA GLY A 170 -22.92 9.55 6.75
C GLY A 170 -23.36 9.18 5.34
N ASN A 171 -24.32 9.93 4.78
CA ASN A 171 -24.78 9.70 3.42
C ASN A 171 -23.66 10.04 2.44
N SER A 172 -23.21 9.07 1.63
CA SER A 172 -22.09 9.28 0.72
C SER A 172 -22.35 10.35 -0.32
N ALA A 173 -23.60 10.52 -0.77
CA ALA A 173 -23.94 11.56 -1.74
C ALA A 173 -23.76 12.97 -1.14
N GLU A 174 -23.96 13.12 0.17
CA GLU A 174 -23.79 14.40 0.88
C GLU A 174 -22.32 14.63 1.26
N VAL A 175 -21.67 13.61 1.84
CA VAL A 175 -20.28 13.70 2.33
C VAL A 175 -19.28 13.93 1.18
N LEU A 176 -19.53 13.29 0.04
CA LEU A 176 -18.69 13.37 -1.15
C LEU A 176 -19.27 14.31 -2.22
N ALA A 177 -20.27 15.13 -1.87
CA ALA A 177 -20.83 16.14 -2.77
C ALA A 177 -19.78 17.18 -3.20
N ASN A 178 -18.79 17.42 -2.34
CA ASN A 178 -17.68 18.32 -2.59
C ASN A 178 -16.37 17.53 -2.54
N SER A 179 -15.49 17.80 -3.50
CA SER A 179 -14.14 17.27 -3.50
C SER A 179 -13.34 17.87 -2.35
N ALA A 180 -12.34 17.14 -1.87
CA ALA A 180 -11.41 17.65 -0.87
C ALA A 180 -10.53 18.80 -1.41
N SER A 181 -10.35 18.86 -2.74
CA SER A 181 -9.57 19.88 -3.43
C SER A 181 -10.47 20.81 -4.24
N ASP A 182 -10.13 22.10 -4.26
CA ASP A 182 -10.73 23.11 -5.13
C ASP A 182 -9.83 23.45 -6.33
N ARG A 183 -8.65 22.83 -6.42
CA ARG A 183 -7.65 23.15 -7.46
C ARG A 183 -8.15 22.71 -8.85
N PRO A 184 -7.76 23.38 -9.94
CA PRO A 184 -8.14 22.94 -11.30
C PRO A 184 -7.66 21.51 -11.58
N VAL A 185 -8.35 20.80 -12.47
CA VAL A 185 -8.00 19.42 -12.86
C VAL A 185 -7.26 19.44 -14.19
N HIS A 186 -6.16 18.70 -14.24
CA HIS A 186 -5.33 18.49 -15.41
C HIS A 186 -5.39 17.02 -15.83
N TYR A 187 -5.65 16.78 -17.11
CA TYR A 187 -5.64 15.45 -17.73
C TYR A 187 -4.86 15.52 -19.04
N THR A 188 -3.92 14.60 -19.25
CA THR A 188 -3.15 14.49 -20.49
C THR A 188 -3.68 13.31 -21.31
N PRO A 189 -4.40 13.54 -22.43
CA PRO A 189 -4.90 12.47 -23.27
C PRO A 189 -3.77 11.67 -23.94
N GLY A 190 -3.99 10.38 -24.18
CA GLY A 190 -3.06 9.52 -24.92
C GLY A 190 -1.93 8.92 -24.09
N GLN A 191 -1.90 9.17 -22.77
CA GLN A 191 -1.05 8.42 -21.85
C GLN A 191 -1.50 6.96 -21.75
N VAL A 192 -0.58 6.07 -21.34
CA VAL A 192 -0.87 4.63 -21.15
C VAL A 192 -1.95 4.40 -20.08
N PHE A 193 -1.98 5.27 -19.08
CA PHE A 193 -2.93 5.22 -17.97
C PHE A 193 -3.71 6.52 -17.84
N ASP A 194 -5.01 6.40 -17.56
CA ASP A 194 -5.91 7.53 -17.33
C ASP A 194 -5.69 8.17 -15.95
N VAL A 195 -5.25 7.37 -14.97
CA VAL A 195 -4.94 7.83 -13.62
C VAL A 195 -3.61 7.24 -13.14
N THR A 196 -2.75 8.08 -12.56
CA THR A 196 -1.54 7.70 -11.81
C THR A 196 -1.62 8.28 -10.39
N MET A 197 -1.81 7.42 -9.39
CA MET A 197 -2.05 7.81 -8.00
C MET A 197 -0.89 7.37 -7.08
N PRO A 198 -0.13 8.29 -6.47
CA PRO A 198 0.90 7.93 -5.49
C PRO A 198 0.27 7.28 -4.26
N LEU A 199 0.99 6.32 -3.68
CA LEU A 199 0.55 5.56 -2.53
C LEU A 199 1.53 5.71 -1.34
N TYR A 200 0.96 5.81 -0.15
CA TYR A 200 1.65 5.70 1.14
C TYR A 200 1.34 4.34 1.73
N PHE A 201 2.36 3.62 2.18
CA PHE A 201 2.21 2.29 2.77
C PHE A 201 2.72 2.28 4.20
N GLU A 202 1.88 1.92 5.15
CA GLU A 202 2.33 1.47 6.46
C GLU A 202 2.41 -0.06 6.44
N CYS A 203 3.51 -0.61 6.94
CA CYS A 203 3.79 -2.05 6.82
C CYS A 203 4.27 -2.62 8.15
N ARG A 204 3.93 -3.89 8.37
CA ARG A 204 4.51 -4.76 9.40
C ARG A 204 5.06 -5.99 8.70
N ALA A 205 6.32 -6.32 8.98
CA ALA A 205 6.95 -7.55 8.52
C ALA A 205 7.28 -8.41 9.74
N ILE A 206 6.72 -9.63 9.79
CA ILE A 206 7.05 -10.63 10.81
C ILE A 206 7.98 -11.65 10.17
N THR A 207 9.24 -11.64 10.55
CA THR A 207 10.24 -12.59 10.08
C THR A 207 10.52 -13.65 11.14
N LYS A 208 10.42 -14.92 10.76
CA LYS A 208 10.72 -16.06 11.59
C LYS A 208 12.19 -16.46 11.41
N ILE A 209 12.94 -16.45 12.52
CA ILE A 209 14.34 -16.90 12.58
C ILE A 209 14.43 -18.04 13.60
N GLY A 210 14.47 -19.27 13.09
CA GLY A 210 14.40 -20.47 13.93
C GLY A 210 13.11 -20.51 14.74
N GLN A 211 13.22 -20.30 16.06
CA GLN A 211 12.09 -20.27 17.01
C GLN A 211 11.72 -18.85 17.48
N VAL A 212 12.35 -17.81 16.92
CA VAL A 212 12.13 -16.41 17.27
C VAL A 212 11.38 -15.72 16.14
N GLU A 213 10.45 -14.84 16.49
CA GLU A 213 9.77 -13.95 15.54
C GLU A 213 10.24 -12.51 15.79
N ILE A 214 10.68 -11.85 14.73
CA ILE A 214 11.05 -10.44 14.74
C ILE A 214 9.97 -9.69 13.97
N GLU A 215 9.33 -8.73 14.62
CA GLU A 215 8.39 -7.83 13.99
C GLU A 215 9.10 -6.51 13.68
N THR A 216 9.13 -6.14 12.40
CA THR A 216 9.61 -4.84 11.92
C THR A 216 8.40 -3.98 11.57
N GLN A 217 8.29 -2.82 12.20
CA GLN A 217 7.23 -1.85 11.92
C GLN A 217 7.77 -0.74 11.06
N ILE A 218 7.14 -0.49 9.92
CA ILE A 218 7.69 0.33 8.85
C ILE A 218 6.71 1.46 8.56
N SER A 219 7.12 2.69 8.86
CA SER A 219 6.37 3.90 8.53
C SER A 219 6.34 4.15 7.01
N PRO A 220 5.41 4.97 6.49
CA PRO A 220 5.35 5.31 5.07
C PRO A 220 6.63 5.83 4.45
N LEU A 221 7.40 6.68 5.14
CA LEU A 221 8.67 7.13 4.56
C LEU A 221 9.73 6.02 4.57
N TRP A 222 9.78 5.21 5.64
CA TRP A 222 10.70 4.07 5.68
C TRP A 222 10.31 3.00 4.65
N PHE A 223 9.02 2.82 4.38
CA PHE A 223 8.54 1.94 3.33
C PHE A 223 9.04 2.40 1.96
N THR A 224 8.89 3.69 1.65
CA THR A 224 9.39 4.27 0.38
C THR A 224 10.90 4.03 0.23
N GLU A 225 11.67 4.17 1.31
CA GLU A 225 13.10 3.91 1.30
C GLU A 225 13.45 2.43 1.02
N ILE A 226 12.75 1.48 1.65
CA ILE A 226 13.10 0.04 1.53
C ILE A 226 12.51 -0.61 0.27
N PHE A 227 11.23 -0.33 0.00
CA PHE A 227 10.41 -1.04 -0.99
C PHE A 227 10.13 -0.20 -2.24
N GLY A 228 10.55 1.06 -2.25
CA GLY A 228 10.34 2.00 -3.35
C GLY A 228 9.09 2.88 -3.21
N ASP A 229 9.05 3.96 -3.99
CA ASP A 229 7.86 4.79 -4.14
C ASP A 229 6.88 4.08 -5.05
N ALA A 230 5.67 3.88 -4.53
CA ALA A 230 4.66 3.08 -5.19
C ALA A 230 3.52 3.96 -5.71
N MET A 231 2.98 3.61 -6.87
CA MET A 231 1.80 4.25 -7.43
C MET A 231 0.81 3.23 -7.99
N ALA A 232 -0.47 3.56 -7.92
CA ALA A 232 -1.53 2.85 -8.63
C ALA A 232 -1.82 3.51 -9.97
N MET A 233 -1.96 2.70 -11.01
CA MET A 233 -2.18 3.13 -12.37
C MET A 233 -3.42 2.44 -12.90
N VAL A 234 -4.38 3.22 -13.40
CA VAL A 234 -5.70 2.72 -13.75
C VAL A 234 -6.18 3.34 -15.05
N ASN A 235 -6.90 2.54 -15.84
CA ASN A 235 -7.62 2.97 -17.02
C ASN A 235 -9.12 3.01 -16.74
N ALA A 236 -9.81 4.01 -17.26
CA ALA A 236 -11.24 4.18 -17.10
C ALA A 236 -12.02 2.97 -17.64
N ALA A 237 -11.54 2.39 -18.75
CA ALA A 237 -12.14 1.21 -19.36
C ALA A 237 -12.05 -0.07 -18.51
N THR A 238 -11.06 -0.15 -17.61
CA THR A 238 -10.79 -1.35 -16.80
C THR A 238 -10.84 -1.08 -15.30
N PHE A 239 -11.34 0.09 -14.88
CA PHE A 239 -11.40 0.52 -13.48
C PHE A 239 -12.09 -0.51 -12.56
N GLN A 240 -13.06 -1.26 -13.08
CA GLN A 240 -13.86 -2.22 -12.31
C GLN A 240 -13.19 -3.59 -12.11
N ASN A 241 -12.03 -3.85 -12.72
CA ASN A 241 -11.44 -5.19 -12.69
C ASN A 241 -9.92 -5.23 -12.79
N GLU A 242 -9.25 -4.19 -13.25
CA GLU A 242 -7.80 -4.22 -13.46
C GLU A 242 -7.14 -2.92 -12.99
N LEU A 243 -5.93 -3.06 -12.45
CA LEU A 243 -5.00 -1.96 -12.24
C LEU A 243 -3.57 -2.47 -12.33
N VAL A 244 -2.61 -1.56 -12.51
CA VAL A 244 -1.19 -1.88 -12.36
C VAL A 244 -0.63 -1.06 -11.21
N LEU A 245 0.13 -1.70 -10.33
CA LEU A 245 1.00 -0.97 -9.41
C LEU A 245 2.41 -0.94 -9.95
N GLU A 246 3.00 0.23 -9.98
CA GLU A 246 4.44 0.40 -10.20
C GLU A 246 5.10 0.73 -8.87
N LYS A 247 6.26 0.14 -8.61
CA LYS A 247 7.20 0.59 -7.58
C LYS A 247 8.49 1.01 -8.24
N GLN A 248 8.99 2.17 -7.85
CA GLN A 248 10.29 2.69 -8.23
C GLN A 248 11.22 2.60 -7.02
N VAL A 249 12.31 1.83 -7.13
CA VAL A 249 13.27 1.60 -6.05
C VAL A 249 14.59 2.28 -6.41
N GLU A 250 14.99 3.25 -5.58
CA GLU A 250 16.28 3.92 -5.68
C GLU A 250 17.35 3.16 -4.87
N GLY A 251 18.61 3.21 -5.31
CA GLY A 251 19.74 2.69 -4.54
C GLY A 251 19.89 1.16 -4.55
N LEU A 252 19.07 0.45 -5.33
CA LEU A 252 19.23 -0.98 -5.57
C LEU A 252 20.37 -1.24 -6.57
N HIS A 253 20.34 -0.54 -7.71
CA HIS A 253 21.36 -0.72 -8.75
C HIS A 253 22.69 -0.07 -8.36
N PRO A 254 23.84 -0.74 -8.57
CA PRO A 254 25.16 -0.20 -8.22
C PRO A 254 25.53 1.09 -8.97
N ASP A 255 24.97 1.31 -10.16
CA ASP A 255 25.22 2.50 -10.99
C ASP A 255 24.30 3.69 -10.64
N GLY A 256 23.38 3.50 -9.68
CA GLY A 256 22.41 4.52 -9.25
C GLY A 256 21.20 4.67 -10.17
N SER A 257 21.07 3.82 -11.19
CA SER A 257 19.86 3.77 -12.00
C SER A 257 18.67 3.24 -11.19
N MET A 258 17.45 3.52 -11.66
CA MET A 258 16.23 3.14 -10.95
C MET A 258 15.89 1.68 -11.23
N HIS A 259 15.35 0.99 -10.23
CA HIS A 259 14.73 -0.32 -10.44
C HIS A 259 13.21 -0.18 -10.45
N TYR A 260 12.54 -0.84 -11.39
CA TYR A 260 11.08 -0.79 -11.51
C TYR A 260 10.44 -2.17 -11.35
N GLU A 261 9.47 -2.25 -10.44
CA GLU A 261 8.64 -3.44 -10.27
C GLU A 261 7.19 -3.14 -10.62
N HIS A 262 6.61 -3.96 -11.50
CA HIS A 262 5.19 -3.85 -11.88
C HIS A 262 4.38 -5.01 -11.34
N PHE A 263 3.16 -4.72 -10.90
CA PHE A 263 2.22 -5.70 -10.39
C PHE A 263 0.88 -5.46 -11.07
N PRO A 264 0.60 -6.13 -12.21
CA PRO A 264 -0.75 -6.19 -12.75
C PRO A 264 -1.65 -6.93 -11.76
N PHE A 265 -2.69 -6.25 -11.34
CA PHE A 265 -3.76 -6.79 -10.52
C PHE A 265 -4.99 -6.98 -11.39
N ALA A 266 -5.66 -8.12 -11.18
CA ALA A 266 -7.00 -8.37 -11.67
C ALA A 266 -7.91 -8.70 -10.48
N GLY A 267 -9.20 -8.44 -10.61
CA GLY A 267 -10.16 -8.78 -9.57
C GLY A 267 -11.56 -8.27 -9.81
N GLU A 268 -12.25 -8.00 -8.71
CA GLU A 268 -13.65 -7.57 -8.73
C GLU A 268 -13.86 -6.26 -8.00
N THR A 269 -14.82 -5.50 -8.51
CA THR A 269 -15.34 -4.31 -7.86
C THR A 269 -16.80 -4.52 -7.49
N SER A 270 -17.15 -4.13 -6.26
CA SER A 270 -18.53 -4.02 -5.78
C SER A 270 -18.84 -2.56 -5.49
N GLU A 271 -19.94 -2.06 -6.02
CA GLU A 271 -20.44 -0.73 -5.66
C GLU A 271 -21.01 -0.76 -4.24
N ILE A 272 -20.49 0.10 -3.36
CA ILE A 272 -21.10 0.38 -2.04
C ILE A 272 -22.12 1.52 -2.19
N SER A 273 -21.75 2.54 -2.96
CA SER A 273 -22.60 3.63 -3.42
C SER A 273 -22.02 4.23 -4.71
N PRO A 274 -22.72 5.15 -5.40
CA PRO A 274 -22.23 5.72 -6.67
C PRO A 274 -20.85 6.38 -6.58
N SER A 275 -20.41 6.77 -5.39
CA SER A 275 -19.12 7.42 -5.15
C SER A 275 -18.13 6.56 -4.36
N VAL A 276 -18.51 5.33 -3.96
CA VAL A 276 -17.69 4.46 -3.13
C VAL A 276 -17.71 3.05 -3.68
N HIS A 277 -16.54 2.56 -4.06
CA HIS A 277 -16.37 1.25 -4.65
C HIS A 277 -15.41 0.42 -3.79
N ARG A 278 -15.76 -0.83 -3.53
CA ARG A 278 -14.89 -1.82 -2.91
C ARG A 278 -14.26 -2.67 -4.00
N HIS A 279 -12.98 -2.94 -3.86
CA HIS A 279 -12.19 -3.74 -4.77
C HIS A 279 -11.50 -4.87 -4.03
N ASN A 280 -11.59 -6.07 -4.58
CA ASN A 280 -10.77 -7.21 -4.19
C ASN A 280 -9.86 -7.55 -5.36
N TYR A 281 -8.55 -7.43 -5.16
CA TYR A 281 -7.57 -7.56 -6.22
C TYR A 281 -6.50 -8.60 -5.87
N TRP A 282 -6.09 -9.32 -6.92
CA TRP A 282 -5.02 -10.31 -6.85
C TRP A 282 -4.02 -10.05 -7.97
N ALA A 283 -2.75 -10.13 -7.62
CA ALA A 283 -1.67 -10.18 -8.61
C ALA A 283 -1.01 -11.55 -8.53
N SER A 284 -0.72 -12.13 -9.69
CA SER A 284 0.17 -13.28 -9.84
C SER A 284 1.19 -12.92 -10.91
N VAL A 285 2.43 -12.68 -10.48
CA VAL A 285 3.52 -12.29 -11.38
C VAL A 285 4.64 -13.29 -11.29
N ARG A 286 5.30 -13.56 -12.43
CA ARG A 286 6.50 -14.39 -12.47
C ARG A 286 7.73 -13.51 -12.34
N ARG A 287 8.58 -13.81 -11.36
CA ARG A 287 9.71 -12.96 -10.98
C ARG A 287 10.95 -13.80 -10.65
N PRO A 288 12.16 -13.22 -10.79
CA PRO A 288 13.36 -13.86 -10.25
C PRO A 288 13.27 -13.99 -8.72
N PHE A 289 13.81 -15.08 -8.19
CA PHE A 289 14.06 -15.24 -6.76
C PHE A 289 15.54 -15.43 -6.51
N TYR A 290 16.10 -14.62 -5.64
CA TYR A 290 17.50 -14.65 -5.27
C TYR A 290 17.66 -15.42 -3.97
N ALA A 291 18.22 -16.63 -4.03
CA ALA A 291 18.45 -17.47 -2.85
C ALA A 291 19.44 -16.86 -1.84
N SER A 292 20.20 -15.84 -2.26
CA SER A 292 21.01 -15.00 -1.36
C SER A 292 20.17 -14.24 -0.32
N GLY A 293 18.86 -14.12 -0.53
CA GLY A 293 17.96 -13.33 0.30
C GLY A 293 18.03 -11.84 0.01
N LYS A 294 18.85 -11.40 -0.95
CA LYS A 294 18.95 -10.00 -1.39
C LYS A 294 18.64 -9.87 -2.89
N VAL A 295 17.72 -8.96 -3.22
CA VAL A 295 17.30 -8.66 -4.61
C VAL A 295 18.53 -8.29 -5.45
N GLU A 296 18.65 -8.89 -6.64
CA GLU A 296 19.77 -8.72 -7.61
C GLU A 296 21.16 -9.16 -7.13
N ASP A 297 21.26 -9.72 -5.92
CA ASP A 297 22.52 -10.22 -5.40
C ASP A 297 22.78 -11.67 -5.85
N VAL A 298 23.66 -11.78 -6.84
CA VAL A 298 24.19 -13.06 -7.35
C VAL A 298 25.57 -13.40 -6.78
N SER A 299 26.02 -12.69 -5.74
CA SER A 299 27.28 -13.00 -5.09
C SER A 299 27.25 -14.42 -4.49
N ASN A 300 28.44 -15.00 -4.30
CA ASN A 300 28.62 -16.33 -3.72
C ASN A 300 28.01 -17.50 -4.52
N ASN A 301 27.72 -17.31 -5.82
CA ASN A 301 27.14 -18.32 -6.72
C ASN A 301 25.83 -18.95 -6.17
N GLN A 302 25.05 -18.19 -5.40
CA GLN A 302 23.72 -18.61 -4.98
C GLN A 302 22.77 -18.67 -6.19
N PRO A 303 21.85 -19.64 -6.25
CA PRO A 303 20.95 -19.77 -7.38
C PRO A 303 19.97 -18.59 -7.47
N VAL A 304 19.67 -18.20 -8.71
CA VAL A 304 18.52 -17.36 -9.05
C VAL A 304 17.48 -18.23 -9.70
N TYR A 305 16.31 -18.38 -9.08
CA TYR A 305 15.20 -19.12 -9.68
C TYR A 305 14.37 -18.16 -10.53
N ALA A 306 14.42 -18.34 -11.85
CA ALA A 306 13.63 -17.54 -12.77
C ALA A 306 12.14 -17.94 -12.73
N GLY A 307 11.26 -16.98 -12.96
CA GLY A 307 9.84 -17.23 -13.18
C GLY A 307 9.06 -17.74 -11.97
N MET A 308 9.53 -17.46 -10.75
CA MET A 308 8.86 -17.87 -9.52
C MET A 308 7.51 -17.15 -9.40
N PRO A 309 6.39 -17.86 -9.11
CA PRO A 309 5.08 -17.24 -8.99
C PRO A 309 5.00 -16.45 -7.67
N MET A 310 4.81 -15.15 -7.79
CA MET A 310 4.61 -14.24 -6.67
C MET A 310 3.15 -13.84 -6.62
N THR A 311 2.49 -14.13 -5.50
CA THR A 311 1.10 -13.77 -5.28
C THR A 311 0.99 -12.60 -4.31
N PHE A 312 0.06 -11.69 -4.62
CA PHE A 312 -0.22 -10.53 -3.78
C PHE A 312 -1.72 -10.34 -3.67
N PHE A 313 -2.19 -10.08 -2.44
CA PHE A 313 -3.60 -9.79 -2.18
C PHE A 313 -3.79 -8.36 -1.71
N ARG A 314 -4.85 -7.71 -2.21
CA ARG A 314 -5.27 -6.39 -1.76
C ARG A 314 -6.79 -6.29 -1.68
N LEU A 315 -7.26 -5.57 -0.66
CA LEU A 315 -8.61 -5.05 -0.59
C LEU A 315 -8.53 -3.53 -0.53
N ALA A 316 -9.29 -2.84 -1.38
CA ALA A 316 -9.26 -1.38 -1.47
C ALA A 316 -10.66 -0.79 -1.54
N HIS A 317 -10.90 0.34 -0.88
CA HIS A 317 -12.04 1.20 -1.13
C HIS A 317 -11.56 2.46 -1.86
N THR A 318 -12.18 2.76 -3.00
CA THR A 318 -11.95 4.01 -3.74
C THR A 318 -13.12 4.96 -3.58
N PHE A 319 -12.80 6.24 -3.38
CA PHE A 319 -13.76 7.32 -3.28
C PHE A 319 -13.66 8.16 -4.56
N THR A 320 -14.74 8.21 -5.33
CA THR A 320 -14.79 8.87 -6.64
C THR A 320 -15.60 10.15 -6.55
N HIS A 321 -15.25 11.13 -7.37
CA HIS A 321 -16.01 12.37 -7.51
C HIS A 321 -16.18 12.71 -9.00
N GLU A 322 -17.37 13.18 -9.39
CA GLU A 322 -17.71 13.48 -10.78
C GLU A 322 -16.79 14.48 -11.49
N ARG A 323 -16.08 15.33 -10.74
CA ARG A 323 -15.12 16.29 -11.31
C ARG A 323 -13.86 15.62 -11.83
N TYR A 324 -13.56 14.41 -11.36
CA TYR A 324 -12.44 13.59 -11.80
C TYR A 324 -13.03 12.50 -12.68
N ALA A 325 -13.41 12.85 -13.92
CA ALA A 325 -13.99 11.90 -14.85
C ALA A 325 -13.17 11.82 -16.13
N VAL A 326 -12.97 10.60 -16.62
CA VAL A 326 -12.34 10.32 -17.91
C VAL A 326 -13.35 9.56 -18.76
N ALA A 327 -13.64 10.09 -19.95
CA ALA A 327 -14.67 9.55 -20.86
C ALA A 327 -16.04 9.29 -20.17
N GLY A 328 -16.42 10.15 -19.21
CA GLY A 328 -17.68 10.02 -18.47
C GLY A 328 -17.65 9.02 -17.30
N GLN A 329 -16.55 8.28 -17.09
CA GLN A 329 -16.38 7.40 -15.95
C GLN A 329 -15.74 8.17 -14.78
N PRO A 330 -16.39 8.22 -13.60
CA PRO A 330 -15.79 8.78 -12.40
C PRO A 330 -14.55 7.99 -11.97
N MET A 331 -13.44 8.69 -11.78
CA MET A 331 -12.15 8.18 -11.36
C MET A 331 -11.93 8.43 -9.85
N PRO A 332 -11.05 7.65 -9.20
CA PRO A 332 -10.75 7.83 -7.77
C PRO A 332 -10.11 9.19 -7.47
N GLU A 333 -10.70 9.93 -6.52
CA GLU A 333 -10.04 11.04 -5.83
C GLU A 333 -9.05 10.50 -4.79
N SER A 334 -9.45 9.43 -4.09
CA SER A 334 -8.64 8.78 -3.06
C SER A 334 -8.92 7.29 -2.94
N VAL A 335 -7.98 6.58 -2.32
CA VAL A 335 -8.06 5.13 -2.08
C VAL A 335 -7.54 4.78 -0.70
N ARG A 336 -8.19 3.82 -0.04
CA ARG A 336 -7.72 3.17 1.19
C ARG A 336 -7.70 1.69 0.99
N GLY A 337 -6.74 1.00 1.58
CA GLY A 337 -6.76 -0.45 1.50
C GLY A 337 -5.80 -1.12 2.44
N ILE A 338 -5.86 -2.44 2.38
CA ILE A 338 -4.94 -3.34 3.05
C ILE A 338 -4.23 -4.18 2.02
N PHE A 339 -3.03 -4.63 2.38
CA PHE A 339 -2.27 -5.56 1.57
C PHE A 339 -1.70 -6.66 2.46
N PHE A 340 -1.48 -7.81 1.85
CA PHE A 340 -0.89 -8.96 2.50
C PHE A 340 -0.09 -9.79 1.49
N GLY A 341 1.01 -10.38 1.95
CA GLY A 341 1.67 -11.44 1.24
C GLY A 341 2.75 -12.13 2.05
N PHE A 342 3.52 -12.95 1.35
CA PHE A 342 4.69 -13.64 1.87
C PHE A 342 5.97 -13.12 1.25
N GLY A 343 7.05 -13.25 2.00
CA GLY A 343 8.37 -12.91 1.50
C GLY A 343 9.47 -13.67 2.18
N HIS A 344 10.66 -13.39 1.68
CA HIS A 344 11.90 -13.95 2.13
C HIS A 344 12.88 -12.82 2.45
N THR A 345 13.50 -12.92 3.62
CA THR A 345 14.60 -12.06 4.06
C THR A 345 15.72 -12.95 4.57
N ASP A 346 16.99 -12.65 4.24
CA ASP A 346 18.12 -13.37 4.83
C ASP A 346 18.14 -13.19 6.38
N PRO A 347 17.92 -14.25 7.18
CA PRO A 347 17.93 -14.16 8.63
C PRO A 347 19.25 -13.65 9.20
N LEU A 348 20.39 -14.00 8.60
CA LEU A 348 21.71 -13.60 9.09
C LEU A 348 21.94 -12.11 8.87
N ASN A 349 21.61 -11.60 7.70
CA ASN A 349 21.64 -10.18 7.41
C ASN A 349 20.69 -9.39 8.32
N LEU A 350 19.47 -9.88 8.53
CA LEU A 350 18.51 -9.24 9.42
C LEU A 350 19.04 -9.16 10.86
N ILE A 351 19.65 -10.23 11.38
CA ILE A 351 20.30 -10.21 12.72
C ILE A 351 21.46 -9.20 12.75
N LYS A 352 22.34 -9.19 11.73
CA LYS A 352 23.47 -8.25 11.65
C LYS A 352 23.00 -6.80 11.64
N LYS A 353 21.83 -6.52 11.05
CA LYS A 353 21.17 -5.22 11.00
C LYS A 353 20.22 -4.98 12.17
N ALA A 354 20.31 -5.79 13.24
CA ALA A 354 19.48 -5.67 14.44
C ALA A 354 17.96 -5.62 14.14
N GLY A 355 17.50 -6.38 13.15
CA GLY A 355 16.10 -6.42 12.73
C GLY A 355 15.72 -5.35 11.69
N ASN A 356 16.67 -4.60 11.13
CA ASN A 356 16.36 -3.59 10.12
C ASN A 356 16.46 -4.14 8.71
N LEU A 357 15.43 -3.82 7.93
CA LEU A 357 15.42 -4.00 6.48
C LEU A 357 15.98 -2.74 5.82
N GLY A 358 16.82 -2.93 4.81
CA GLY A 358 17.24 -1.94 3.84
C GLY A 358 16.84 -2.36 2.43
N VAL A 359 17.19 -1.52 1.45
CA VAL A 359 16.91 -1.75 0.04
C VAL A 359 17.38 -3.15 -0.39
N GLY A 360 16.46 -3.92 -0.97
CA GLY A 360 16.71 -5.27 -1.48
C GLY A 360 16.80 -6.37 -0.42
N ASP A 361 16.74 -6.10 0.88
CA ASP A 361 16.82 -7.12 1.95
C ASP A 361 15.51 -7.94 2.11
N PHE A 362 14.49 -7.61 1.34
CA PHE A 362 13.21 -8.31 1.33
C PHE A 362 12.80 -8.63 -0.10
N GLN A 363 12.43 -9.88 -0.31
CA GLN A 363 11.89 -10.37 -1.57
C GLN A 363 10.47 -10.86 -1.35
N ILE A 364 9.55 -10.43 -2.19
CA ILE A 364 8.24 -11.08 -2.29
C ILE A 364 8.48 -12.53 -2.71
N SER A 365 7.75 -13.47 -2.13
CA SER A 365 7.86 -14.90 -2.45
C SER A 365 6.49 -15.57 -2.36
N PRO A 366 6.27 -16.73 -3.01
CA PRO A 366 5.16 -17.60 -2.65
C PRO A 366 5.35 -18.08 -1.21
N ARG A 367 4.27 -18.57 -0.60
CA ARG A 367 4.27 -19.19 0.73
C ARG A 367 5.23 -20.38 0.79
N ILE A 368 5.28 -21.18 -0.27
CA ILE A 368 6.18 -22.33 -0.40
C ILE A 368 6.96 -22.15 -1.69
N ASN A 369 8.29 -22.10 -1.58
CA ASN A 369 9.16 -22.02 -2.75
C ASN A 369 9.04 -23.34 -3.54
N PRO A 370 8.60 -23.33 -4.82
CA PRO A 370 8.37 -24.55 -5.58
C PRO A 370 9.66 -25.30 -5.97
N HIS A 371 10.82 -24.64 -5.89
CA HIS A 371 12.12 -25.23 -6.20
C HIS A 371 12.78 -25.86 -4.98
N THR A 372 12.60 -25.28 -3.79
CA THR A 372 13.26 -25.74 -2.55
C THR A 372 12.31 -26.41 -1.56
N ASN A 373 10.99 -26.26 -1.73
CA ASN A 373 9.94 -26.62 -0.77
C ASN A 373 10.07 -25.91 0.60
N GLU A 374 10.87 -24.85 0.68
CA GLU A 374 11.00 -24.06 1.89
C GLU A 374 9.80 -23.10 2.03
N GLU A 375 9.29 -22.97 3.26
CA GLU A 375 8.29 -21.94 3.54
C GLU A 375 8.94 -20.56 3.54
N ALA A 376 8.20 -19.57 3.03
CA ALA A 376 8.52 -18.17 3.22
C ALA A 376 8.75 -17.87 4.71
N ASN A 377 9.85 -17.21 5.02
CA ASN A 377 10.19 -16.92 6.41
C ASN A 377 9.61 -15.60 6.91
N THR A 378 9.01 -14.80 6.03
CA THR A 378 8.44 -13.50 6.36
C THR A 378 6.99 -13.41 5.91
N ILE A 379 6.14 -12.93 6.80
CA ILE A 379 4.77 -12.51 6.48
C ILE A 379 4.77 -10.99 6.57
N PHE A 380 4.22 -10.31 5.57
CA PHE A 380 4.15 -8.85 5.59
C PHE A 380 2.76 -8.38 5.19
N PHE A 381 2.32 -7.31 5.85
CA PHE A 381 0.98 -6.78 5.70
C PHE A 381 0.90 -5.37 6.23
N GLY A 382 -0.17 -4.68 5.88
CA GLY A 382 -0.42 -3.35 6.42
C GLY A 382 -1.47 -2.62 5.62
N THR A 383 -1.35 -1.30 5.65
CA THR A 383 -2.38 -0.39 5.15
C THR A 383 -1.80 0.56 4.12
N PHE A 384 -2.58 0.89 3.09
CA PHE A 384 -2.15 1.85 2.07
C PHE A 384 -3.18 2.96 1.86
N PHE A 385 -2.66 4.12 1.48
CA PHE A 385 -3.40 5.36 1.32
C PHE A 385 -2.97 6.03 0.02
N GLY A 386 -3.90 6.39 -0.84
CA GLY A 386 -3.61 7.22 -2.02
C GLY A 386 -4.59 8.37 -2.15
N LYS A 387 -4.15 9.40 -2.86
CA LYS A 387 -5.00 10.47 -3.40
C LYS A 387 -4.40 11.01 -4.69
N LEU A 388 -5.21 11.65 -5.52
CA LEU A 388 -4.72 12.43 -6.66
C LEU A 388 -3.80 13.55 -6.18
N GLN A 389 -2.71 13.79 -6.90
CA GLN A 389 -1.68 14.75 -6.52
C GLN A 389 -1.72 15.98 -7.42
N GLY A 390 -1.29 17.12 -6.88
CA GLY A 390 -1.05 18.30 -7.67
C GLY A 390 0.25 18.24 -8.47
N LEU A 391 0.25 18.84 -9.66
CA LEU A 391 1.47 19.18 -10.38
C LEU A 391 2.35 20.11 -9.56
N LYS A 392 3.67 19.90 -9.58
CA LYS A 392 4.61 20.68 -8.78
C LYS A 392 4.69 22.13 -9.26
N GLU A 393 4.55 22.35 -10.56
CA GLU A 393 4.71 23.66 -11.21
C GLU A 393 3.43 24.51 -11.12
N THR A 394 2.28 23.89 -11.36
CA THR A 394 0.99 24.61 -11.47
C THR A 394 0.09 24.43 -10.27
N GLY A 395 0.32 23.39 -9.46
CA GLY A 395 -0.57 23.00 -8.37
C GLY A 395 -1.85 22.31 -8.82
N GLU A 396 -2.17 22.23 -10.11
CA GLU A 396 -3.39 21.58 -10.61
C GLU A 396 -3.42 20.10 -10.25
N ILE A 397 -4.60 19.57 -9.86
CA ILE A 397 -4.78 18.13 -9.63
C ILE A 397 -4.58 17.40 -10.94
N ALA A 398 -3.51 16.61 -11.04
CA ALA A 398 -3.27 15.78 -12.21
C ALA A 398 -3.90 14.41 -12.05
N LEU A 399 -4.63 13.98 -13.09
CA LEU A 399 -5.07 12.59 -13.18
C LEU A 399 -3.89 11.66 -13.50
N ASN A 400 -3.06 12.00 -14.48
CA ASN A 400 -2.03 11.10 -15.04
C ASN A 400 -0.68 11.79 -15.34
N ALA A 401 -0.11 12.48 -14.35
CA ALA A 401 1.13 13.25 -14.55
C ALA A 401 2.43 12.53 -14.18
N ARG A 402 2.38 11.38 -13.50
CA ARG A 402 3.62 10.65 -13.19
C ARG A 402 4.07 9.88 -14.42
N SER A 403 5.36 9.92 -14.72
CA SER A 403 5.97 9.04 -15.71
C SER A 403 5.71 7.58 -15.32
N VAL A 404 5.44 6.76 -16.33
CA VAL A 404 5.11 5.34 -16.17
C VAL A 404 6.14 4.53 -16.96
N HIS A 405 6.58 3.42 -16.39
CA HIS A 405 7.63 2.56 -16.95
C HIS A 405 7.10 1.17 -17.27
N CYS A 406 5.83 1.09 -17.70
CA CYS A 406 5.22 -0.12 -18.20
C CYS A 406 4.08 0.15 -19.17
N ASP A 407 3.66 -0.89 -19.88
CA ASP A 407 2.42 -0.89 -20.63
C ASP A 407 1.18 -1.15 -19.75
N ALA A 408 -0.01 -1.12 -20.36
CA ALA A 408 -1.27 -1.38 -19.67
C ALA A 408 -1.40 -2.79 -19.05
N LYS A 409 -0.50 -3.73 -19.41
CA LYS A 409 -0.46 -5.09 -18.86
C LYS A 409 0.61 -5.24 -17.77
N GLY A 410 1.29 -4.16 -17.39
CA GLY A 410 2.37 -4.18 -16.40
C GLY A 410 3.64 -4.87 -16.92
N ARG A 411 3.87 -4.88 -18.24
CA ARG A 411 5.16 -5.29 -18.82
C ARG A 411 6.11 -4.09 -18.79
N LEU A 412 7.34 -4.34 -18.31
CA LEU A 412 8.37 -3.32 -18.16
C LEU A 412 8.64 -2.58 -19.47
N ASP A 413 8.64 -1.26 -19.38
CA ASP A 413 9.11 -0.31 -20.38
C ASP A 413 10.02 0.68 -19.66
N TYR A 414 11.28 0.30 -19.46
CA TYR A 414 12.21 0.99 -18.57
C TYR A 414 12.39 2.48 -18.90
N ASN A 415 12.27 2.86 -20.18
CA ASN A 415 12.41 4.24 -20.63
C ASN A 415 11.08 5.03 -20.58
N GLY A 416 9.93 4.35 -20.42
CA GLY A 416 8.61 4.95 -20.46
C GLY A 416 8.25 5.61 -21.80
N ASP A 417 8.85 5.15 -22.90
CA ASP A 417 8.73 5.73 -24.25
C ASP A 417 8.00 4.82 -25.25
N GLY A 418 7.49 3.67 -24.78
CA GLY A 418 6.83 2.64 -25.57
C GLY A 418 7.78 1.67 -26.28
N SER A 419 9.09 1.78 -26.10
CA SER A 419 10.08 0.87 -26.70
C SER A 419 10.12 -0.51 -26.04
N MET A 420 9.49 -0.67 -24.87
CA MET A 420 9.55 -1.87 -24.03
C MET A 420 10.99 -2.20 -23.64
N ALA A 421 11.77 -1.17 -23.32
CA ALA A 421 13.16 -1.34 -22.92
C ALA A 421 13.27 -2.21 -21.65
N PRO A 422 14.19 -3.19 -21.61
CA PRO A 422 14.38 -4.03 -20.43
C PRO A 422 15.13 -3.27 -19.33
N ASP A 423 15.21 -3.89 -18.16
CA ASP A 423 16.08 -3.42 -17.08
C ASP A 423 17.55 -3.42 -17.55
N PRO A 424 18.31 -2.32 -17.35
CA PRO A 424 19.67 -2.19 -17.86
C PRO A 424 20.70 -3.05 -17.10
N ILE A 425 20.41 -3.43 -15.85
CA ILE A 425 21.31 -4.23 -15.00
C ILE A 425 20.98 -5.72 -15.12
N ARG A 426 19.69 -6.06 -15.15
CA ARG A 426 19.19 -7.45 -15.16
C ARG A 426 18.19 -7.72 -16.30
N PRO A 427 18.55 -7.52 -17.58
CA PRO A 427 17.60 -7.59 -18.69
C PRO A 427 16.93 -8.95 -18.85
N ASP A 428 17.63 -10.04 -18.50
CA ASP A 428 17.14 -11.42 -18.70
C ASP A 428 16.21 -11.90 -17.59
N ASP A 429 16.32 -11.33 -16.39
CA ASP A 429 15.58 -11.81 -15.21
C ASP A 429 14.07 -11.57 -15.33
N TRP A 430 13.70 -10.57 -16.11
CA TRP A 430 12.32 -10.11 -16.29
C TRP A 430 11.73 -10.54 -17.65
N ALA A 431 12.57 -10.99 -18.59
CA ALA A 431 12.17 -11.37 -19.94
C ALA A 431 11.31 -12.65 -19.99
N GLN A 432 11.43 -13.54 -19.00
CA GLN A 432 10.69 -14.83 -18.97
C GLN A 432 9.26 -14.72 -18.38
N GLY A 433 8.80 -13.52 -18.02
CA GLY A 433 7.45 -13.29 -17.48
C GLY A 433 6.32 -13.22 -18.51
N GLY A 434 6.62 -13.37 -19.80
CA GLY A 434 5.65 -13.30 -20.89
C GLY A 434 4.69 -14.50 -20.93
N SER A 435 3.39 -14.20 -20.75
CA SER A 435 2.23 -15.05 -21.03
C SER A 435 2.15 -16.40 -20.29
N GLY A 436 1.60 -16.35 -19.08
CA GLY A 436 0.71 -17.40 -18.58
C GLY A 436 -0.69 -16.83 -18.44
N SER A 437 -1.38 -16.65 -19.57
CA SER A 437 -2.83 -16.40 -19.61
C SER A 437 -3.60 -17.61 -19.11
#